data_AF-D4H470-F1
#
_entry.id   AF-D4H470-F1
#
_cell.length_a   1.000
_cell.length_b   1.000
_cell.length_c   1.000
_cell.angle_alpha   90.00
_cell.angle_beta   90.00
_cell.angle_gamma   90.00
#
_symmetry.space_group_name_H-M   'P 1'
#
loop_
_entity.id
_entity.type
_entity.pdbx_description
1 polymer ?
#
loop_
_entity_poly.entity_id
_entity_poly.type
_entity_poly.pdbx_seq_one_letter_code
_entity_poly.pdbx_strand_id
1 'polypeptide(L)'
;MAAGKKSIVEKKIELAKRPDTKVVFTRTPESHMLVLILSQADIGISTLKRNLLQDGFSVEEVQALLNEFYANCRALESTVEKISSKCGYKYKKAKELVSKQ
;
A
#
# COMPACT_ATOMS: atom_id res chain seq x y z
N MET A 1 -25.85 27.85 -1.58
CA MET A 1 -24.78 28.28 -0.67
C MET A 1 -23.53 27.49 -1.00
N ALA A 2 -22.46 28.17 -1.47
CA ALA A 2 -21.24 27.51 -1.93
C ALA A 2 -20.49 26.89 -0.75
N ALA A 3 -20.33 25.57 -0.75
CA ALA A 3 -19.45 24.88 0.18
C ALA A 3 -18.02 25.38 -0.07
N GLY A 4 -17.48 26.14 0.89
CA GLY A 4 -16.14 26.73 0.79
C GLY A 4 -15.10 25.67 0.47
N LYS A 5 -14.24 25.92 -0.52
CA LYS A 5 -13.07 25.10 -0.80
C LYS A 5 -12.20 25.07 0.46
N LYS A 6 -12.31 24.01 1.27
CA LYS A 6 -11.33 23.71 2.32
C LYS A 6 -9.93 23.80 1.71
N SER A 7 -9.04 24.51 2.39
CA SER A 7 -7.64 24.60 2.01
C SER A 7 -7.07 23.18 1.85
N ILE A 8 -6.19 22.97 0.85
CA ILE A 8 -5.50 21.67 0.66
C ILE A 8 -4.81 21.25 1.97
N VAL A 9 -4.33 22.22 2.75
CA VAL A 9 -3.70 22.00 4.06
C VAL A 9 -4.71 21.48 5.08
N GLU A 10 -5.90 22.06 5.16
CA GLU A 10 -6.95 21.63 6.09
C GLU A 10 -7.42 20.20 5.78
N LYS A 11 -7.58 19.86 4.50
CA LYS A 11 -7.89 18.48 4.08
C LYS A 11 -6.79 17.50 4.49
N LYS A 12 -5.52 17.88 4.34
CA LYS A 12 -4.38 17.04 4.76
C LYS A 12 -4.35 16.85 6.28
N ILE A 13 -4.62 17.88 7.06
CA ILE A 13 -4.71 17.82 8.52
C ILE A 13 -5.87 16.93 8.97
N GLU A 14 -7.03 17.07 8.34
CA GLU A 14 -8.22 16.25 8.64
C GLU A 14 -7.99 14.77 8.31
N LEU A 15 -7.36 14.48 7.17
CA LEU A 15 -6.98 13.12 6.79
C LEU A 15 -5.96 12.55 7.79
N ALA A 16 -4.92 13.31 8.16
CA ALA A 16 -3.91 12.87 9.13
C ALA A 16 -4.45 12.56 10.53
N LYS A 17 -5.66 13.04 10.88
CA LYS A 17 -6.35 12.69 12.14
C LYS A 17 -7.06 11.35 12.10
N ARG A 18 -7.26 10.76 10.91
CA ARG A 18 -7.94 9.47 10.79
C ARG A 18 -6.97 8.33 11.12
N PRO A 19 -7.39 7.32 11.89
CA PRO A 19 -6.53 6.22 12.31
C PRO A 19 -6.00 5.35 11.16
N ASP A 20 -6.66 5.43 9.99
CA ASP A 20 -6.31 4.71 8.76
C ASP A 20 -5.33 5.48 7.86
N THR A 21 -5.06 6.75 8.14
CA THR A 21 -4.25 7.61 7.29
C THR A 21 -2.85 7.77 7.85
N LYS A 22 -1.82 7.60 7.01
CA LYS A 22 -0.41 7.78 7.39
C LYS A 22 0.26 8.84 6.53
N VAL A 23 1.00 9.73 7.16
CA VAL A 23 1.91 10.65 6.47
C VAL A 23 3.20 9.91 6.17
N VAL A 24 3.59 9.85 4.90
CA VAL A 24 4.84 9.23 4.45
C VAL A 24 5.79 10.31 3.96
N PHE A 25 6.96 10.43 4.59
CA PHE A 25 8.03 11.29 4.14
C PHE A 25 8.99 10.50 3.25
N THR A 26 9.00 10.80 1.96
CA THR A 26 9.86 10.16 0.97
C THR A 26 10.97 11.12 0.55
N ARG A 27 12.21 10.61 0.42
CA ARG A 27 13.37 11.41 0.00
C ARG A 27 13.89 11.08 -1.39
N THR A 28 13.50 9.92 -1.93
CA THR A 28 14.02 9.40 -3.20
C THR A 28 12.90 9.20 -4.23
N PRO A 29 13.18 9.33 -5.54
CA PRO A 29 12.20 9.08 -6.60
C PRO A 29 11.55 7.69 -6.50
N GLU A 30 12.31 6.66 -6.14
CA GLU A 30 11.80 5.29 -5.96
C GLU A 30 10.75 5.23 -4.86
N SER A 31 10.94 6.00 -3.79
CA SER A 31 9.98 6.08 -2.69
C SER A 31 8.66 6.74 -3.13
N HIS A 32 8.71 7.76 -4.01
CA HIS A 32 7.50 8.36 -4.59
C HIS A 32 6.74 7.37 -5.47
N MET A 33 7.46 6.62 -6.29
CA MET A 33 6.88 5.58 -7.13
C MET A 33 6.21 4.49 -6.27
N LEU A 34 6.87 4.02 -5.22
CA LEU A 34 6.31 3.02 -4.31
C LEU A 34 5.05 3.49 -3.59
N VAL A 35 4.99 4.77 -3.18
CA VAL A 35 3.76 5.35 -2.58
C VAL A 35 2.61 5.34 -3.59
N LEU A 36 2.87 5.70 -4.85
CA LEU A 36 1.85 5.66 -5.90
C LEU A 36 1.37 4.23 -6.16
N ILE A 37 2.30 3.27 -6.30
CA ILE A 37 1.98 1.86 -6.50
C ILE A 37 1.10 1.34 -5.35
N LEU A 38 1.49 1.60 -4.10
CA LEU A 38 0.72 1.19 -2.93
C LEU A 38 -0.68 1.80 -2.91
N SER A 39 -0.82 3.08 -3.26
CA SER A 39 -2.12 3.74 -3.33
C SER A 39 -3.04 3.13 -4.39
N GLN A 40 -2.50 2.76 -5.55
CA GLN A 40 -3.30 2.14 -6.63
C GLN A 40 -3.64 0.68 -6.29
N ALA A 41 -2.68 -0.05 -5.74
CA ALA A 41 -2.87 -1.42 -5.29
C ALA A 41 -3.94 -1.52 -4.20
N ASP A 42 -3.97 -0.61 -3.22
CA ASP A 42 -4.97 -0.60 -2.15
C ASP A 42 -6.39 -0.45 -2.72
N ILE A 43 -6.60 0.49 -3.65
CA ILE A 43 -7.89 0.68 -4.34
C ILE A 43 -8.28 -0.59 -5.10
N GLY A 44 -7.35 -1.15 -5.90
CA GLY A 44 -7.60 -2.35 -6.69
C GLY A 44 -7.93 -3.56 -5.84
N ILE A 45 -7.10 -3.88 -4.85
CA ILE A 45 -7.27 -5.02 -3.94
C ILE A 45 -8.54 -4.87 -3.12
N SER A 46 -8.85 -3.68 -2.60
CA SER A 46 -10.10 -3.42 -1.87
C SER A 46 -11.33 -3.66 -2.76
N THR A 47 -11.26 -3.23 -4.01
CA THR A 47 -12.35 -3.43 -4.99
C THR A 47 -12.53 -4.90 -5.34
N LEU A 48 -11.43 -5.61 -5.63
CA LEU A 48 -11.44 -7.05 -5.93
C LEU A 48 -12.04 -7.84 -4.76
N LYS A 49 -11.65 -7.53 -3.52
CA LYS A 49 -12.18 -8.19 -2.32
C LYS A 49 -13.67 -7.92 -2.09
N ARG A 50 -14.15 -6.72 -2.41
CA ARG A 50 -15.58 -6.35 -2.25
C ARG A 50 -16.47 -7.01 -3.30
N ASN A 51 -15.96 -7.18 -4.52
CA ASN A 51 -16.72 -7.68 -5.67
C ASN A 51 -16.52 -9.18 -5.93
N LEU A 52 -15.83 -9.88 -5.04
CA LEU A 52 -15.46 -11.29 -5.18
C LEU A 52 -16.66 -12.25 -5.33
N LEU A 53 -17.86 -11.79 -4.96
CA LEU A 53 -19.13 -12.52 -5.06
C LEU A 53 -20.07 -11.95 -6.13
N GLN A 54 -19.60 -11.00 -6.96
CA GLN A 54 -20.38 -10.41 -8.04
C GLN A 54 -20.09 -11.10 -9.38
N ASP A 55 -21.08 -11.16 -10.25
CA ASP A 55 -20.93 -11.71 -11.60
C ASP A 55 -19.83 -10.98 -12.38
N GLY A 56 -18.92 -11.74 -13.00
CA GLY A 56 -17.78 -11.22 -13.75
C GLY A 56 -16.44 -11.24 -13.01
N PHE A 57 -16.38 -11.71 -11.76
CA PHE A 57 -15.13 -11.93 -11.02
C PHE A 57 -14.96 -13.42 -10.69
N SER A 58 -13.99 -14.11 -11.30
CA SER A 58 -13.62 -15.48 -10.87
C SER A 58 -12.77 -15.40 -9.60
N VAL A 59 -13.13 -16.23 -8.62
CA VAL A 59 -12.36 -16.36 -7.37
C VAL A 59 -10.92 -16.80 -7.66
N GLU A 60 -10.72 -17.72 -8.61
CA GLU A 60 -9.39 -18.19 -8.99
C GLU A 60 -8.54 -17.07 -9.60
N GLU A 61 -9.12 -16.28 -10.51
CA GLU A 61 -8.42 -15.16 -11.15
C GLU A 61 -8.03 -14.08 -10.14
N VAL A 62 -8.94 -13.73 -9.23
CA VAL A 62 -8.66 -12.77 -8.16
C VAL A 62 -7.57 -13.29 -7.24
N GLN A 63 -7.66 -14.56 -6.82
CA GLN A 63 -6.66 -15.17 -5.95
C GLN A 63 -5.27 -15.22 -6.62
N ALA A 64 -5.22 -15.50 -7.93
CA ALA A 64 -3.98 -15.51 -8.68
C ALA A 64 -3.31 -14.12 -8.69
N LEU A 65 -4.08 -13.05 -8.97
CA LEU A 65 -3.58 -11.67 -8.95
C LEU A 65 -3.09 -11.25 -7.55
N LEU A 66 -3.81 -11.63 -6.50
CA LEU A 66 -3.39 -11.34 -5.12
C LEU A 66 -2.10 -12.07 -4.77
N ASN A 67 -1.97 -13.36 -5.13
CA ASN A 67 -0.77 -14.15 -4.90
C ASN A 67 0.44 -13.57 -5.64
N GLU A 68 0.26 -13.16 -6.89
CA GLU A 68 1.32 -12.50 -7.67
C GLU A 68 1.77 -11.20 -7.01
N PHE A 69 0.83 -10.35 -6.58
CA PHE A 69 1.14 -9.12 -5.87
C PHE A 69 1.94 -9.41 -4.58
N TYR A 70 1.50 -10.38 -3.77
CA TYR A 70 2.22 -10.77 -2.56
C TYR A 70 3.64 -11.27 -2.83
N ALA A 71 3.83 -12.10 -3.87
CA ALA A 71 5.15 -12.59 -4.26
C ALA A 71 6.09 -11.45 -4.66
N ASN A 72 5.59 -10.49 -5.44
CA ASN A 72 6.34 -9.31 -5.85
C ASN A 72 6.73 -8.42 -4.66
N CYS A 73 5.83 -8.24 -3.68
CA CYS A 73 6.16 -7.53 -2.45
C CYS A 73 7.31 -8.20 -1.68
N ARG A 74 7.33 -9.54 -1.62
CA ARG A 74 8.42 -10.29 -0.94
C ARG A 74 9.74 -10.21 -1.68
N ALA A 75 9.71 -10.23 -3.02
CA ALA A 75 10.92 -10.03 -3.83
C ALA A 75 11.51 -8.61 -3.62
N LEU A 76 10.64 -7.60 -3.55
CA LEU A 76 11.06 -6.23 -3.22
C LEU A 76 11.63 -6.14 -1.80
N GLU A 77 10.97 -6.76 -0.82
CA GLU A 77 11.47 -6.85 0.56
C GLU A 77 12.90 -7.41 0.63
N SER A 78 13.15 -8.52 -0.05
CA SER A 78 14.48 -9.14 -0.16
C SER A 78 15.52 -8.20 -0.77
N THR A 79 15.13 -7.44 -1.79
CA THR A 79 16.02 -6.46 -2.45
C THR A 79 16.36 -5.30 -1.51
N VAL A 80 15.37 -4.78 -0.78
CA VAL A 80 15.58 -3.70 0.20
C VAL A 80 16.43 -4.17 1.38
N GLU A 81 16.28 -5.42 1.81
CA GLU A 81 17.13 -6.03 2.84
C GLU A 81 18.60 -6.04 2.38
N LYS A 82 18.89 -6.49 1.15
CA LYS A 82 20.25 -6.47 0.58
C LYS A 82 20.83 -5.07 0.49
N ILE A 83 20.04 -4.08 0.06
CA ILE A 83 20.47 -2.66 0.01
C ILE A 83 20.81 -2.18 1.42
N SER A 84 19.93 -2.44 2.39
CA SER A 84 20.12 -2.02 3.79
C SER A 84 21.38 -2.62 4.39
N SER A 85 21.60 -3.93 4.20
CA SER A 85 22.81 -4.64 4.64
C SER A 85 24.07 -4.05 4.02
N LYS A 86 24.06 -3.76 2.71
CA LYS A 86 25.21 -3.14 2.02
C LYS A 86 25.54 -1.75 2.57
N CYS A 87 24.52 -1.00 2.99
CA CYS A 87 24.68 0.33 3.56
C CYS A 87 24.93 0.33 5.09
N GLY A 88 25.04 -0.85 5.73
CA GLY A 88 25.26 -0.97 7.17
C GLY A 88 24.02 -0.66 8.02
N TYR A 89 22.83 -0.58 7.43
CA TYR A 89 21.58 -0.35 8.13
C TYR A 89 20.89 -1.66 8.47
N LYS A 90 20.32 -1.75 9.68
CA LYS A 90 19.48 -2.87 10.07
C LYS A 90 18.13 -2.78 9.34
N TYR A 91 17.85 -3.75 8.47
CA TYR A 91 16.52 -3.86 7.87
C TYR A 91 15.50 -4.30 8.93
N LYS A 92 14.39 -3.56 9.04
CA LYS A 92 13.26 -3.94 9.89
C LYS A 92 12.25 -4.64 8.99
N LYS A 93 12.27 -5.99 9.02
CA LYS A 93 11.25 -6.79 8.31
C LYS A 93 9.87 -6.36 8.75
N ALA A 94 8.94 -6.30 7.81
CA ALA A 94 7.54 -6.29 8.18
C ALA A 94 7.30 -7.60 8.93
N LYS A 95 7.11 -7.56 10.26
CA LYS A 95 6.66 -8.73 11.01
C LYS A 95 5.48 -9.28 10.24
N GLU A 96 5.50 -10.59 9.95
CA GLU A 96 4.50 -11.27 9.14
C GLU A 96 3.13 -10.68 9.41
N LEU A 97 2.50 -10.09 8.38
CA LEU A 97 1.07 -9.78 8.37
C LEU A 97 0.21 -11.07 8.41
N VAL A 98 0.79 -12.17 8.88
CA VAL A 98 0.23 -13.52 8.99
C VAL A 98 0.50 -13.98 10.42
N SER A 99 -0.22 -13.40 11.37
CA SER A 99 -0.44 -14.05 12.66
C SER A 99 -1.78 -13.53 13.17
N LYS A 100 -2.81 -14.37 12.97
CA LYS A 100 -4.20 -14.25 13.41
C LYS A 100 -5.14 -13.45 12.50
N GLN A 101 -5.58 -14.09 11.42
CA GLN A 101 -7.00 -14.15 11.07
C GLN A 101 -7.37 -15.61 10.87
#